data_AF-A0A8T4NB15-F1
#
_entry.id   AF-A0A8T4NB15-F1
#
_cell.length_a   1.000
_cell.length_b   1.000
_cell.length_c   1.000
_cell.angle_alpha   90.00
_cell.angle_beta   90.00
_cell.angle_gamma   90.00
#
_symmetry.space_group_name_H-M   'P 1'
#
loop_
_entity.id
_entity.type
_entity.pdbx_description
1 polymer ?
#
loop_
_entity_poly.entity_id
_entity_poly.type
_entity_poly.pdbx_seq_one_letter_code
_entity_poly.pdbx_strand_id
1 'polypeptide(L)'
;MIHGNYERILEKISKASGLDKEEIDRRVEAKRAKLSGLISKEGAAQVTASELGINFDNEKLKINELLSGMKKVNTLGKIIGIFPVREFERNEKKNKVVNLIIADDTSNIKIVLWDTNHIELIEKSKIKQGDVVEIANASMRDNELHLSSFSEFKLSSENLENVQEVIMLREKNLNDLKPMDQVKIRAFIVQVFEPRFFYVCPECSKKAVSEGENFVCGVHGKIIPEKKALMNIVLDDGTENIRAVLFERAFKSLGLNTADMESTDSFIQQKIDLIGKELLFSGNARTNKLFNNLEFVIDSAEEINLVELIESLEKI
;
A
#
# COMPACT_ATOMS: atom_id res chain seq x y z
N MET A 1 12.32 6.38 8.27
CA MET A 1 12.70 6.33 9.70
C MET A 1 12.46 4.94 10.27
N ILE A 2 13.49 4.30 10.85
CA ILE A 2 13.40 2.96 11.46
C ILE A 2 13.18 3.04 12.99
N HIS A 3 13.28 4.22 13.61
CA HIS A 3 13.34 4.38 15.07
C HIS A 3 12.01 4.49 15.82
N GLY A 4 10.88 4.73 15.15
CA GLY A 4 9.59 4.93 15.84
C GLY A 4 8.92 3.67 16.39
N ASN A 5 9.29 2.48 15.91
CA ASN A 5 8.62 1.24 16.32
C ASN A 5 9.06 0.81 17.73
N TYR A 6 10.35 0.90 18.02
CA TYR A 6 10.93 0.43 19.27
C TYR A 6 10.50 1.24 20.50
N GLU A 7 10.51 2.57 20.41
CA GLU A 7 10.05 3.44 21.50
C GLU A 7 8.58 3.21 21.87
N ARG A 8 7.75 2.93 20.87
CA ARG A 8 6.34 2.59 21.08
C ARG A 8 6.16 1.24 21.77
N ILE A 9 7.02 0.26 21.48
CA ILE A 9 7.05 -1.01 22.24
C ILE A 9 7.41 -0.73 23.70
N LEU A 10 8.45 0.08 23.96
CA LEU A 10 8.84 0.45 25.33
C LEU A 10 7.72 1.16 26.07
N GLU A 11 7.00 2.08 25.42
CA GLU A 11 5.82 2.75 26.00
C GLU A 11 4.75 1.77 26.44
N LYS A 12 4.43 0.79 25.59
CA LYS A 12 3.42 -0.22 25.92
C LYS A 12 3.86 -1.10 27.09
N ILE A 13 5.10 -1.59 27.05
CA ILE A 13 5.64 -2.42 28.14
C ILE A 13 5.68 -1.62 29.43
N SER A 14 6.07 -0.34 29.38
CA SER A 14 6.10 0.58 30.52
C SER A 14 4.72 0.75 31.14
N LYS A 15 3.70 1.08 30.33
CA LYS A 15 2.31 1.20 30.80
C LYS A 15 1.77 -0.09 31.42
N ALA A 16 2.09 -1.25 30.83
CA ALA A 16 1.59 -2.54 31.31
C ALA A 16 2.35 -3.09 32.54
N SER A 17 3.67 -2.85 32.63
CA SER A 17 4.50 -3.33 33.75
C SER A 17 4.59 -2.35 34.92
N GLY A 18 4.26 -1.07 34.70
CA GLY A 18 4.51 0.00 35.66
C GLY A 18 5.99 0.37 35.82
N LEU A 19 6.88 -0.18 34.99
CA LEU A 19 8.32 0.12 35.00
C LEU A 19 8.64 1.32 34.12
N ASP A 20 9.70 2.04 34.47
CA ASP A 20 10.20 3.13 33.65
C ASP A 20 10.80 2.63 32.32
N LYS A 21 10.71 3.46 31.26
CA LYS A 21 11.19 3.11 29.93
C LYS A 21 12.69 2.81 29.91
N GLU A 22 13.50 3.55 30.67
CA GLU A 22 14.95 3.33 30.71
C GLU A 22 15.31 1.98 31.33
N GLU A 23 14.57 1.56 32.35
CA GLU A 23 14.73 0.26 32.97
C GLU A 23 14.34 -0.88 32.02
N ILE A 24 13.27 -0.70 31.24
CA ILE A 24 12.87 -1.69 30.23
C ILE A 24 13.91 -1.74 29.11
N ASP A 25 14.37 -0.61 28.58
CA ASP A 25 15.40 -0.55 27.54
C ASP A 25 16.68 -1.26 27.97
N ARG A 26 17.12 -1.07 29.23
CA ARG A 26 18.24 -1.80 29.80
C ARG A 26 18.03 -3.31 29.81
N ARG A 27 16.84 -3.79 30.17
CA ARG A 27 16.50 -5.22 30.14
C ARG A 27 16.50 -5.75 28.71
N VAL A 28 15.99 -4.99 27.76
CA VAL A 28 16.00 -5.33 26.34
C VAL A 28 17.42 -5.46 25.81
N GLU A 29 18.29 -4.48 26.07
CA GLU A 29 19.69 -4.53 25.63
C GLU A 29 20.44 -5.72 26.25
N ALA A 30 20.24 -5.97 27.55
CA ALA A 30 20.80 -7.14 28.22
C ALA A 30 20.31 -8.44 27.59
N LYS A 31 19.03 -8.51 27.19
CA LYS A 31 18.46 -9.68 26.52
C LYS A 31 19.02 -9.89 25.12
N ARG A 32 19.15 -8.81 24.35
CA ARG A 32 19.73 -8.83 23.00
C ARG A 32 21.19 -9.29 23.06
N ALA A 33 21.95 -8.81 24.03
CA ALA A 33 23.34 -9.23 24.26
C ALA A 33 23.45 -10.71 24.66
N LYS A 34 22.57 -11.20 25.55
CA LYS A 34 22.50 -12.63 25.93
C LYS A 34 22.22 -13.56 24.75
N LEU A 35 21.49 -13.08 23.76
CA LEU A 35 21.17 -13.82 22.53
C LEU A 35 22.17 -13.50 21.40
N SER A 36 23.38 -13.03 21.75
CA SER A 36 24.48 -12.75 20.83
C SER A 36 24.12 -11.80 19.69
N GLY A 37 23.13 -10.92 19.88
CA GLY A 37 22.64 -10.02 18.83
C GLY A 37 21.90 -10.72 17.69
N LEU A 38 21.54 -12.00 17.83
CA LEU A 38 20.82 -12.76 16.80
C LEU A 38 19.36 -12.31 16.61
N ILE A 39 18.86 -11.49 17.52
CA ILE A 39 17.50 -10.94 17.46
C ILE A 39 17.53 -9.42 17.38
N SER A 40 16.52 -8.85 16.73
CA SER A 40 16.36 -7.40 16.64
C SER A 40 16.01 -6.79 18.01
N LYS A 41 16.12 -5.47 18.13
CA LYS A 41 15.79 -4.73 19.35
C LYS A 41 14.31 -4.94 19.73
N GLU A 42 13.42 -4.96 18.74
CA GLU A 42 11.99 -5.23 18.88
C GLU A 42 11.72 -6.66 19.31
N GLY A 43 12.44 -7.63 18.72
CA GLY A 43 12.37 -9.03 19.13
C GLY A 43 12.80 -9.21 20.58
N ALA A 44 13.86 -8.51 21.00
CA ALA A 44 14.32 -8.53 22.39
C ALA A 44 13.28 -7.88 23.33
N ALA A 45 12.63 -6.81 22.91
CA ALA A 45 11.55 -6.17 23.65
C ALA A 45 10.33 -7.07 23.84
N GLN A 46 9.94 -7.83 22.82
CA GLN A 46 8.89 -8.85 22.91
C GLN A 46 9.23 -9.94 23.94
N VAL A 47 10.48 -10.41 23.94
CA VAL A 47 10.90 -11.40 24.93
C VAL A 47 10.88 -10.82 26.34
N THR A 48 11.35 -9.58 26.53
CA THR A 48 11.28 -8.87 27.81
C THR A 48 9.83 -8.68 28.28
N ALA A 49 8.91 -8.33 27.39
CA ALA A 49 7.48 -8.22 27.71
C ALA A 49 6.92 -9.54 28.24
N SER A 50 7.25 -10.66 27.56
CA SER A 50 6.84 -11.99 27.98
C SER A 50 7.43 -12.39 29.34
N GLU A 51 8.67 -12.01 29.65
CA GLU A 51 9.30 -12.26 30.97
C GLU A 51 8.65 -11.44 32.09
N LEU A 52 8.13 -10.26 31.77
CA LEU A 52 7.35 -9.42 32.68
C LEU A 52 5.91 -9.94 32.86
N GLY A 53 5.55 -11.08 32.26
CA GLY A 53 4.20 -11.64 32.31
C GLY A 53 3.18 -10.87 31.49
N ILE A 54 3.63 -9.96 30.61
CA ILE A 54 2.76 -9.17 29.75
C ILE A 54 2.50 -9.96 28.48
N ASN A 55 1.24 -10.34 28.27
CA ASN A 55 0.82 -11.03 27.07
C ASN A 55 -0.25 -10.21 26.34
N PHE A 56 0.02 -9.86 25.09
CA PHE A 56 -0.89 -9.11 24.22
C PHE A 56 -1.73 -10.02 23.31
N ASP A 57 -1.54 -11.35 23.36
CA ASP A 57 -2.11 -12.34 22.42
C ASP A 57 -3.66 -12.34 22.36
N ASN A 58 -4.35 -11.87 23.40
CA ASN A 58 -5.82 -11.90 23.49
C ASN A 58 -6.46 -10.50 23.49
N GLU A 59 -5.66 -9.44 23.43
CA GLU A 59 -6.19 -8.08 23.43
C GLU A 59 -6.59 -7.67 22.00
N LYS A 60 -7.76 -7.05 21.84
CA LYS A 60 -8.15 -6.43 20.57
C LYS A 60 -7.48 -5.06 20.50
N LEU A 61 -6.47 -4.96 19.65
CA LEU A 61 -5.63 -3.77 19.51
C LEU A 61 -6.21 -2.82 18.45
N LYS A 62 -6.04 -1.51 18.70
CA LYS A 62 -6.24 -0.48 17.68
C LYS A 62 -5.19 -0.58 16.58
N ILE A 63 -5.51 -0.08 15.39
CA ILE A 63 -4.63 -0.21 14.22
C ILE A 63 -3.33 0.58 14.42
N ASN A 64 -3.40 1.79 14.97
CA ASN A 64 -2.20 2.60 15.23
C ASN A 64 -1.22 1.91 16.20
N GLU A 65 -1.73 1.01 17.02
CA GLU A 65 -1.05 0.31 18.10
C GLU A 65 -0.32 -0.95 17.63
N LEU A 66 -0.51 -1.34 16.36
CA LEU A 66 0.13 -2.49 15.75
C LEU A 66 1.57 -2.18 15.37
N LEU A 67 2.47 -3.08 15.75
CA LEU A 67 3.91 -2.91 15.62
C LEU A 67 4.50 -4.05 14.78
N SER A 68 5.48 -3.74 13.93
CA SER A 68 6.12 -4.76 13.09
C SER A 68 6.72 -5.86 13.96
N GLY A 69 6.53 -7.13 13.56
CA GLY A 69 7.01 -8.29 14.31
C GLY A 69 6.05 -8.84 15.36
N MET A 70 4.94 -8.13 15.67
CA MET A 70 3.88 -8.69 16.52
C MET A 70 3.26 -9.94 15.88
N LYS A 71 3.02 -10.97 16.71
CA LYS A 71 2.32 -12.20 16.33
C LYS A 71 1.00 -12.27 17.07
N LYS A 72 0.07 -13.08 16.55
CA LYS A 72 -1.27 -13.28 17.10
C LYS A 72 -2.01 -11.97 17.40
N VAL A 73 -1.91 -11.03 16.46
CA VAL A 73 -2.58 -9.75 16.57
C VAL A 73 -4.07 -9.95 16.33
N ASN A 74 -4.88 -9.39 17.22
CA ASN A 74 -6.33 -9.29 17.07
C ASN A 74 -6.69 -7.83 16.90
N THR A 75 -7.52 -7.51 15.90
CA THR A 75 -7.93 -6.13 15.61
C THR A 75 -9.30 -6.11 14.93
N LEU A 76 -9.90 -4.93 14.85
CA LEU A 76 -11.19 -4.68 14.22
C LEU A 76 -11.04 -3.47 13.31
N GLY A 77 -11.57 -3.55 12.09
CA GLY A 77 -11.52 -2.42 11.18
C GLY A 77 -12.59 -2.47 10.10
N LYS A 78 -12.98 -1.31 9.60
CA LYS A 78 -13.83 -1.13 8.43
C LYS A 78 -12.99 -1.27 7.17
N ILE A 79 -13.44 -2.06 6.20
CA ILE A 79 -12.75 -2.20 4.92
C ILE A 79 -12.96 -0.92 4.11
N ILE A 80 -11.87 -0.18 3.88
CA ILE A 80 -11.88 1.05 3.08
C ILE A 80 -11.36 0.82 1.65
N GLY A 81 -10.74 -0.33 1.38
CA GLY A 81 -10.30 -0.70 0.04
C GLY A 81 -10.05 -2.20 -0.14
N ILE A 82 -10.34 -2.70 -1.35
CA ILE A 82 -10.11 -4.09 -1.76
C ILE A 82 -9.33 -4.09 -3.08
N PHE A 83 -8.20 -4.80 -3.13
CA PHE A 83 -7.45 -4.97 -4.37
C PHE A 83 -7.91 -6.22 -5.14
N PRO A 84 -7.74 -6.24 -6.48
CA PRO A 84 -8.07 -7.42 -7.28
C PRO A 84 -7.30 -8.66 -6.81
N VAL A 85 -7.97 -9.81 -6.85
CA VAL A 85 -7.37 -11.12 -6.57
C VAL A 85 -6.24 -11.37 -7.56
N ARG A 86 -5.04 -11.68 -7.04
CA ARG A 86 -3.89 -12.04 -7.85
C ARG A 86 -3.67 -13.53 -7.78
N GLU A 87 -3.59 -14.17 -8.95
CA GLU A 87 -3.24 -15.58 -9.08
C GLU A 87 -1.80 -15.71 -9.59
N PHE A 88 -1.04 -16.63 -9.00
CA PHE A 88 0.33 -16.92 -9.43
C PHE A 88 0.65 -18.39 -9.22
N GLU A 89 1.65 -18.89 -9.92
CA GLU A 89 2.10 -20.27 -9.81
C GLU A 89 3.43 -20.31 -9.05
N ARG A 90 3.52 -21.17 -8.03
CA ARG A 90 4.74 -21.40 -7.27
C ARG A 90 4.82 -22.87 -6.94
N ASN A 91 5.96 -23.51 -7.28
CA ASN A 91 6.17 -24.94 -7.11
C ASN A 91 5.05 -25.79 -7.75
N GLU A 92 4.67 -25.46 -9.00
CA GLU A 92 3.60 -26.14 -9.76
C GLU A 92 2.21 -26.09 -9.09
N LYS A 93 2.03 -25.22 -8.08
CA LYS A 93 0.75 -24.97 -7.43
C LYS A 93 0.24 -23.57 -7.76
N LYS A 94 -1.03 -23.49 -8.16
CA LYS A 94 -1.76 -22.23 -8.26
C LYS A 94 -2.01 -21.70 -6.85
N ASN A 95 -1.55 -20.48 -6.60
CA ASN A 95 -1.74 -19.76 -5.35
C ASN A 95 -2.50 -18.46 -5.65
N LYS A 96 -3.24 -17.98 -4.65
CA LYS A 96 -3.94 -16.70 -4.72
C LYS A 96 -3.49 -15.80 -3.58
N VAL A 97 -3.54 -14.50 -3.81
CA VAL A 97 -3.34 -13.48 -2.79
C VAL A 97 -4.29 -12.32 -3.02
N VAL A 98 -4.87 -11.81 -1.94
CA VAL A 98 -5.70 -10.60 -1.95
C VAL A 98 -5.15 -9.62 -0.94
N ASN A 99 -5.02 -8.37 -1.36
CA ASN A 99 -4.71 -7.28 -0.45
C ASN A 99 -6.00 -6.52 -0.13
N LEU A 100 -6.15 -6.09 1.12
CA LEU A 100 -7.24 -5.23 1.58
C LEU A 100 -6.65 -4.07 2.38
N ILE A 101 -7.42 -3.02 2.59
CA ILE A 101 -7.10 -1.96 3.55
C ILE A 101 -8.26 -1.85 4.52
N ILE A 102 -7.94 -1.98 5.81
CA ILE A 102 -8.90 -1.71 6.89
C ILE A 102 -8.50 -0.45 7.64
N ALA A 103 -9.49 0.20 8.23
CA ALA A 103 -9.33 1.39 9.03
C ALA A 103 -10.18 1.34 10.29
N ASP A 104 -9.68 1.96 11.35
CA ASP A 104 -10.43 2.28 12.57
C ASP A 104 -10.36 3.79 12.81
N ASP A 105 -10.80 4.24 13.98
CA ASP A 105 -10.73 5.63 14.43
C ASP A 105 -9.29 6.16 14.63
N THR A 106 -8.29 5.28 14.65
CA THR A 106 -6.90 5.62 14.95
C THR A 106 -5.99 5.66 13.74
N SER A 107 -6.14 4.74 12.78
CA SER A 107 -5.30 4.61 11.58
C SER A 107 -5.92 3.62 10.59
N ASN A 108 -5.23 3.40 9.48
CA ASN A 108 -5.48 2.29 8.56
C ASN A 108 -4.24 1.41 8.40
N ILE A 109 -4.46 0.18 7.95
CA ILE A 109 -3.42 -0.82 7.68
C ILE A 109 -3.79 -1.73 6.51
N LYS A 110 -2.78 -2.13 5.76
CA LYS A 110 -2.90 -3.10 4.68
C LYS A 110 -2.93 -4.53 5.24
N ILE A 111 -3.89 -5.32 4.76
CA ILE A 111 -4.04 -6.74 5.05
C ILE A 111 -3.59 -7.54 3.83
N VAL A 112 -2.88 -8.63 4.07
CA VAL A 112 -2.53 -9.62 3.04
C VAL A 112 -3.18 -10.97 3.38
N LEU A 113 -4.16 -11.37 2.57
CA LEU A 113 -4.85 -12.66 2.67
C LEU A 113 -4.17 -13.68 1.77
N TRP A 114 -3.71 -14.78 2.36
CA TRP A 114 -3.15 -15.93 1.65
C TRP A 114 -4.07 -17.15 1.65
N ASP A 115 -4.97 -17.25 2.62
CA ASP A 115 -5.88 -18.39 2.77
C ASP A 115 -7.01 -18.36 1.73
N THR A 116 -7.25 -19.49 1.07
CA THR A 116 -8.24 -19.58 0.01
C THR A 116 -9.67 -19.40 0.50
N ASN A 117 -9.99 -19.79 1.74
CA ASN A 117 -11.33 -19.63 2.31
C ASN A 117 -11.62 -18.16 2.59
N HIS A 118 -10.64 -17.41 3.13
CA HIS A 118 -10.78 -15.96 3.30
C HIS A 118 -10.93 -15.24 1.96
N ILE A 119 -10.14 -15.62 0.96
CA ILE A 119 -10.21 -15.05 -0.40
C ILE A 119 -11.57 -15.31 -1.03
N GLU A 120 -12.13 -16.51 -0.83
CA GLU A 120 -13.45 -16.87 -1.36
C GLU A 120 -14.58 -15.97 -0.80
N LEU A 121 -14.47 -15.49 0.43
CA LEU A 121 -15.43 -14.52 1.00
C LEU A 121 -15.45 -13.21 0.20
N ILE A 122 -14.30 -12.78 -0.33
CA ILE A 122 -14.16 -11.59 -1.18
C ILE A 122 -14.67 -11.90 -2.59
N GLU A 123 -14.26 -13.01 -3.20
CA GLU A 123 -14.69 -13.41 -4.55
C GLU A 123 -16.22 -13.58 -4.64
N LYS A 124 -16.85 -14.13 -3.61
CA LYS A 124 -18.30 -14.30 -3.52
C LYS A 124 -19.04 -13.05 -3.03
N SER A 125 -18.34 -11.92 -2.86
CA SER A 125 -18.91 -10.66 -2.35
C SER A 125 -19.64 -10.80 -1.02
N LYS A 126 -19.27 -11.79 -0.20
CA LYS A 126 -19.80 -11.94 1.17
C LYS A 126 -19.21 -10.89 2.11
N ILE A 127 -17.98 -10.49 1.84
CA ILE A 127 -17.29 -9.37 2.48
C ILE A 127 -16.91 -8.38 1.37
N LYS A 128 -17.29 -7.12 1.54
CA LYS A 128 -17.10 -6.03 0.57
C LYS A 128 -16.59 -4.77 1.24
N GLN A 129 -16.19 -3.80 0.42
CA GLN A 129 -15.83 -2.47 0.90
C GLN A 129 -16.99 -1.85 1.69
N GLY A 130 -16.67 -1.21 2.81
CA GLY A 130 -17.62 -0.64 3.76
C GLY A 130 -17.99 -1.58 4.92
N ASP A 131 -17.77 -2.89 4.79
CA ASP A 131 -18.06 -3.84 5.87
C ASP A 131 -17.01 -3.72 7.00
N VAL A 132 -17.43 -3.98 8.25
CA VAL A 132 -16.54 -4.09 9.40
C VAL A 132 -16.14 -5.55 9.59
N VAL A 133 -14.84 -5.79 9.75
CA VAL A 133 -14.26 -7.12 9.90
C VAL A 133 -13.47 -7.24 11.18
N GLU A 134 -13.66 -8.36 11.86
CA GLU A 134 -12.84 -8.79 12.98
C GLU A 134 -11.75 -9.74 12.47
N ILE A 135 -10.52 -9.46 12.90
CA ILE A 135 -9.33 -10.23 12.56
C ILE A 135 -8.74 -10.77 13.84
N ALA A 136 -8.46 -12.07 13.85
CA ALA A 136 -7.76 -12.69 14.96
C ALA A 136 -6.55 -13.49 14.47
N ASN A 137 -5.57 -13.65 15.35
CA ASN A 137 -4.36 -14.45 15.10
C ASN A 137 -3.58 -14.04 13.84
N ALA A 138 -3.51 -12.74 13.55
CA ALA A 138 -2.74 -12.23 12.43
C ALA A 138 -1.27 -11.98 12.81
N SER A 139 -0.39 -11.84 11.81
CA SER A 139 1.02 -11.54 12.01
C SER A 139 1.38 -10.21 11.37
N MET A 140 2.04 -9.33 12.12
CA MET A 140 2.59 -8.09 11.60
C MET A 140 3.93 -8.34 10.92
N ARG A 141 4.04 -8.00 9.64
CA ARG A 141 5.28 -8.06 8.87
C ARG A 141 5.35 -6.89 7.91
N ASP A 142 6.50 -6.20 7.90
CA ASP A 142 6.70 -5.03 7.02
C ASP A 142 5.61 -3.96 7.16
N ASN A 143 4.89 -3.96 8.30
CA ASN A 143 3.74 -3.12 8.63
C ASN A 143 2.48 -3.40 7.80
N GLU A 144 2.40 -4.61 7.28
CA GLU A 144 1.21 -5.23 6.76
C GLU A 144 0.74 -6.31 7.75
N LEU A 145 -0.57 -6.50 7.80
CA LEU A 145 -1.20 -7.53 8.61
C LEU A 145 -1.40 -8.78 7.74
N HIS A 146 -0.58 -9.80 7.96
CA HIS A 146 -0.63 -11.05 7.21
C HIS A 146 -1.57 -12.04 7.89
N LEU A 147 -2.54 -12.55 7.14
CA LEU A 147 -3.45 -13.59 7.58
C LEU A 147 -3.09 -14.91 6.90
N SER A 148 -2.90 -15.92 7.72
CA SER A 148 -2.64 -17.30 7.32
C SER A 148 -3.90 -18.16 7.49
N SER A 149 -3.80 -19.46 7.24
CA SER A 149 -4.86 -20.43 7.54
C SER A 149 -5.18 -20.57 9.03
N PHE A 150 -4.33 -20.07 9.93
CA PHE A 150 -4.57 -20.05 11.38
C PHE A 150 -5.17 -18.73 11.87
N SER A 151 -5.29 -17.74 10.98
CA SER A 151 -5.92 -16.47 11.30
C SER A 151 -7.42 -16.57 11.10
N GLU A 152 -8.20 -15.75 11.81
CA GLU A 152 -9.63 -15.63 11.56
C GLU A 152 -9.91 -14.31 10.83
N PHE A 153 -10.82 -14.36 9.86
CA PHE A 153 -11.32 -13.20 9.13
C PHE A 153 -12.84 -13.32 9.00
N LYS A 154 -13.60 -12.50 9.74
CA LYS A 154 -15.06 -12.59 9.79
C LYS A 154 -15.70 -11.21 9.82
N LEU A 155 -16.96 -11.14 9.36
CA LEU A 155 -17.78 -9.96 9.53
C LEU A 155 -18.04 -9.70 11.02
N SER A 156 -18.00 -8.43 11.38
CA SER A 156 -18.42 -7.95 12.69
C SER A 156 -19.70 -7.13 12.55
N SER A 157 -20.56 -7.21 13.56
CA SER A 157 -21.73 -6.34 13.72
C SER A 157 -21.40 -5.05 14.48
N GLU A 158 -20.15 -4.86 14.91
CA GLU A 158 -19.71 -3.64 15.58
C GLU A 158 -19.74 -2.45 14.63
N ASN A 159 -20.17 -1.29 15.14
CA ASN A 159 -20.17 -0.04 14.39
C ASN A 159 -18.94 0.78 14.78
N LEU A 160 -18.11 1.11 13.80
CA LEU A 160 -16.94 1.96 13.99
C LEU A 160 -17.30 3.40 13.60
N GLU A 161 -17.27 4.30 14.59
CA GLU A 161 -17.42 5.74 14.37
C GLU A 161 -16.06 6.37 14.04
N ASN A 162 -16.06 7.50 13.31
CA ASN A 162 -14.86 8.29 12.99
C ASN A 162 -13.72 7.53 12.29
N VAL A 163 -14.06 6.56 11.45
CA VAL A 163 -13.07 5.76 10.71
C VAL A 163 -12.16 6.65 9.87
N GLN A 164 -10.84 6.45 10.01
CA GLN A 164 -9.82 7.13 9.22
C GLN A 164 -9.76 6.57 7.80
N GLU A 165 -10.65 7.05 6.93
CA GLU A 165 -10.77 6.57 5.54
C GLU A 165 -9.59 7.02 4.64
N VAL A 166 -8.76 7.97 5.09
CA VAL A 166 -7.58 8.44 4.35
C VAL A 166 -6.45 7.42 4.49
N ILE A 167 -6.16 6.67 3.42
CA ILE A 167 -5.08 5.68 3.39
C ILE A 167 -3.73 6.37 3.68
N MET A 168 -3.10 6.04 4.81
CA MET A 168 -1.76 6.51 5.16
C MET A 168 -0.74 5.67 4.40
N LEU A 169 -0.49 6.08 3.15
CA LEU A 169 0.61 5.55 2.36
C LEU A 169 1.93 6.05 2.92
N ARG A 170 2.88 5.13 3.08
CA ARG A 170 4.20 5.48 3.57
C ARG A 170 5.03 6.08 2.48
N GLU A 171 5.83 7.06 2.85
CA GLU A 171 6.84 7.61 1.97
C GLU A 171 8.05 6.67 1.88
N LYS A 172 8.53 6.46 0.65
CA LYS A 172 9.78 5.76 0.34
C LYS A 172 10.55 6.51 -0.72
N ASN A 173 11.87 6.33 -0.68
CA ASN A 173 12.75 6.69 -1.80
C ASN A 173 12.65 5.64 -2.90
N LEU A 174 13.00 6.04 -4.12
CA LEU A 174 12.95 5.22 -5.32
C LEU A 174 13.88 4.00 -5.22
N ASN A 175 15.10 4.17 -4.71
CA ASN A 175 16.05 3.08 -4.52
C ASN A 175 15.58 2.00 -3.52
N ASP A 176 14.64 2.34 -2.63
CA ASP A 176 14.08 1.39 -1.65
C ASP A 176 12.81 0.68 -2.14
N LEU A 177 12.37 0.97 -3.37
CA LEU A 177 11.17 0.38 -3.95
C LEU A 177 11.34 -1.10 -4.25
N LYS A 178 10.34 -1.87 -3.85
CA LYS A 178 10.22 -3.30 -4.14
C LYS A 178 8.97 -3.57 -4.95
N PRO A 179 8.95 -4.63 -5.79
CA PRO A 179 7.73 -5.06 -6.45
C PRO A 179 6.58 -5.21 -5.44
N MET A 180 5.40 -4.71 -5.81
CA MET A 180 4.18 -4.70 -4.99
C MET A 180 4.14 -3.69 -3.85
N ASP A 181 5.16 -2.85 -3.67
CA ASP A 181 5.06 -1.70 -2.78
C ASP A 181 3.90 -0.80 -3.19
N GLN A 182 3.17 -0.29 -2.21
CA GLN A 182 2.17 0.74 -2.38
C GLN A 182 2.53 1.89 -1.45
N VAL A 183 3.00 2.99 -2.02
CA VAL A 183 3.74 4.03 -1.31
C VAL A 183 3.45 5.41 -1.88
N LYS A 184 3.83 6.42 -1.10
CA LYS A 184 4.02 7.79 -1.56
C LYS A 184 5.51 7.99 -1.92
N ILE A 185 5.78 8.71 -2.99
CA ILE A 185 7.12 9.07 -3.44
C ILE A 185 7.13 10.57 -3.70
N ARG A 186 8.02 11.29 -3.04
CA ARG A 186 8.30 12.69 -3.34
C ARG A 186 9.35 12.73 -4.45
N ALA A 187 9.01 13.23 -5.62
CA ALA A 187 9.92 13.23 -6.76
C ALA A 187 9.65 14.39 -7.72
N PHE A 188 10.64 14.66 -8.58
CA PHE A 188 10.54 15.58 -9.70
C PHE A 188 10.14 14.84 -10.98
N ILE A 189 9.29 15.47 -11.79
CA ILE A 189 9.02 15.00 -13.15
C ILE A 189 10.18 15.45 -14.05
N VAL A 190 11.09 14.55 -14.41
CA VAL A 190 12.25 14.90 -15.26
C VAL A 190 12.00 14.68 -16.75
N GLN A 191 11.02 13.84 -17.09
CA GLN A 191 10.66 13.59 -18.48
C GLN A 191 9.18 13.22 -18.61
N VAL A 192 8.54 13.72 -19.67
CA VAL A 192 7.15 13.40 -20.03
C VAL A 192 7.10 12.88 -21.46
N PHE A 193 6.45 11.74 -21.65
CA PHE A 193 6.24 11.12 -22.95
C PHE A 193 4.84 11.43 -23.50
N GLU A 194 4.70 11.37 -24.82
CA GLU A 194 3.40 11.56 -25.47
C GLU A 194 2.37 10.52 -25.01
N PRO A 195 1.11 10.93 -24.82
CA PRO A 195 0.04 10.04 -24.44
C PRO A 195 -0.22 9.02 -25.55
N ARG A 196 -0.52 7.80 -25.15
CA ARG A 196 -0.94 6.71 -26.03
C ARG A 196 -2.43 6.49 -25.85
N PHE A 197 -3.16 6.65 -26.94
CA PHE A 197 -4.59 6.37 -26.98
C PHE A 197 -4.83 4.93 -27.45
N PHE A 198 -5.79 4.27 -26.84
CA PHE A 198 -6.20 2.92 -27.19
C PHE A 198 -7.68 2.72 -26.91
N TYR A 199 -8.25 1.73 -27.58
CA TYR A 199 -9.66 1.38 -27.44
C TYR A 199 -9.80 0.18 -26.51
N VAL A 200 -10.80 0.20 -25.64
CA VAL A 200 -11.12 -0.89 -24.71
C VAL A 200 -12.58 -1.32 -24.82
N CYS A 201 -12.84 -2.57 -24.49
CA CYS A 201 -14.20 -3.09 -24.35
C CYS A 201 -14.87 -2.47 -23.10
N PRO A 202 -16.10 -1.94 -23.20
CA PRO A 202 -16.81 -1.36 -22.05
C PRO A 202 -17.14 -2.40 -20.97
N GLU A 203 -17.31 -3.67 -21.36
CA GLU A 203 -17.73 -4.73 -20.44
C GLU A 203 -16.58 -5.35 -19.63
N CYS A 204 -15.38 -5.51 -20.23
CA CYS A 204 -14.24 -6.14 -19.53
C CYS A 204 -12.97 -5.29 -19.48
N SER A 205 -12.98 -4.07 -20.02
CA SER A 205 -11.84 -3.15 -20.11
C SER A 205 -10.59 -3.70 -20.82
N LYS A 206 -10.67 -4.87 -21.47
CA LYS A 206 -9.60 -5.41 -22.31
C LYS A 206 -9.48 -4.60 -23.60
N LYS A 207 -8.26 -4.52 -24.14
CA LYS A 207 -7.96 -3.83 -25.40
C LYS A 207 -8.84 -4.37 -26.54
N ALA A 208 -9.52 -3.46 -27.23
CA ALA A 208 -10.29 -3.74 -28.42
C ALA A 208 -9.42 -3.51 -29.66
N VAL A 209 -9.62 -4.33 -30.69
CA VAL A 209 -8.89 -4.26 -31.97
C VAL A 209 -9.86 -3.78 -33.05
N SER A 210 -9.39 -2.93 -33.95
CA SER A 210 -10.19 -2.49 -35.09
C SER A 210 -10.18 -3.57 -36.18
N GLU A 211 -11.38 -3.99 -36.61
CA GLU A 211 -11.61 -4.87 -37.74
C GLU A 211 -12.59 -4.19 -38.72
N GLY A 212 -12.03 -3.49 -39.71
CA GLY A 212 -12.79 -2.68 -40.67
C GLY A 212 -13.46 -1.49 -39.97
N GLU A 213 -14.79 -1.45 -40.00
CA GLU A 213 -15.59 -0.40 -39.32
C GLU A 213 -15.99 -0.78 -37.89
N ASN A 214 -15.72 -2.01 -37.46
CA ASN A 214 -16.14 -2.52 -36.15
C ASN A 214 -14.93 -2.66 -35.22
N PHE A 215 -15.18 -2.61 -33.91
CA PHE A 215 -14.20 -3.01 -32.91
C PHE A 215 -14.55 -4.37 -32.35
N VAL A 216 -13.53 -5.20 -32.14
CA VAL A 216 -13.68 -6.56 -31.61
C VAL A 216 -12.89 -6.70 -30.31
N CYS A 217 -13.58 -7.21 -29.30
CA CYS A 217 -12.99 -7.72 -28.07
C CYS A 217 -12.86 -9.24 -28.17
N GLY A 218 -11.69 -9.79 -27.82
CA GLY A 218 -11.48 -11.24 -27.82
C GLY A 218 -12.37 -12.04 -26.85
N VAL A 219 -13.13 -11.38 -25.98
CA VAL A 219 -14.08 -12.01 -25.04
C VAL A 219 -15.53 -11.82 -25.49
N HIS A 220 -15.91 -10.60 -25.88
CA HIS A 220 -17.32 -10.23 -26.15
C HIS A 220 -17.64 -10.03 -27.63
N GLY A 221 -16.70 -10.31 -28.54
CA GLY A 221 -16.91 -10.13 -29.97
C GLY A 221 -17.02 -8.66 -30.35
N LYS A 222 -17.98 -8.31 -31.21
CA LYS A 222 -18.16 -6.93 -31.70
C LYS A 222 -18.70 -6.03 -30.61
N ILE A 223 -18.01 -4.91 -30.37
CA ILE A 223 -18.34 -3.95 -29.32
C ILE A 223 -18.22 -2.51 -29.81
N ILE A 224 -18.89 -1.58 -29.12
CA ILE A 224 -18.63 -0.14 -29.23
C ILE A 224 -17.54 0.19 -28.20
N PRO A 225 -16.33 0.61 -28.62
CA PRO A 225 -15.23 0.75 -27.70
C PRO A 225 -15.29 2.06 -26.93
N GLU A 226 -14.68 2.06 -25.75
CA GLU A 226 -14.29 3.29 -25.08
C GLU A 226 -12.85 3.65 -25.45
N LYS A 227 -12.61 4.90 -25.81
CA LYS A 227 -11.25 5.43 -25.98
C LYS A 227 -10.68 5.73 -24.58
N LYS A 228 -9.48 5.24 -24.30
CA LYS A 228 -8.72 5.49 -23.08
C LYS A 228 -7.34 6.03 -23.43
N ALA A 229 -6.74 6.73 -22.47
CA ALA A 229 -5.39 7.25 -22.58
C ALA A 229 -4.50 6.74 -21.43
N LEU A 230 -3.22 6.57 -21.75
CA LEU A 230 -2.15 6.48 -20.75
C LEU A 230 -0.97 7.32 -21.21
N MET A 231 -0.18 7.82 -20.27
CA MET A 231 1.10 8.47 -20.55
C MET A 231 2.16 7.91 -19.63
N ASN A 232 3.41 7.97 -20.08
CA ASN A 232 4.55 7.65 -19.24
C ASN A 232 5.24 8.95 -18.83
N ILE A 233 5.80 8.96 -17.64
CA ILE A 233 6.75 9.98 -17.18
C ILE A 233 7.97 9.30 -16.56
N VAL A 234 9.03 10.07 -16.35
CA VAL A 234 10.18 9.65 -15.53
C VAL A 234 10.18 10.51 -14.28
N LEU A 235 10.25 9.83 -13.13
CA LEU A 235 10.38 10.44 -11.82
C LEU A 235 11.82 10.31 -11.34
N ASP A 236 12.31 11.34 -10.67
CA ASP A 236 13.63 11.39 -10.04
C ASP A 236 13.48 12.00 -8.64
N ASP A 237 13.93 11.28 -7.60
CA ASP A 237 13.90 11.73 -6.21
C ASP A 237 15.30 12.08 -5.66
N GLY A 238 16.31 12.12 -6.53
CA GLY A 238 17.72 12.29 -6.19
C GLY A 238 18.42 10.99 -5.77
N THR A 239 17.70 9.89 -5.53
CA THR A 239 18.28 8.58 -5.20
C THR A 239 18.30 7.64 -6.40
N GLU A 240 17.24 7.64 -7.21
CA GLU A 240 17.14 6.86 -8.44
C GLU A 240 16.12 7.49 -9.40
N ASN A 241 16.07 6.98 -10.64
CA ASN A 241 15.10 7.37 -11.66
C ASN A 241 14.16 6.19 -11.93
N ILE A 242 12.85 6.42 -11.94
CA ILE A 242 11.88 5.36 -12.28
C ILE A 242 10.94 5.80 -13.41
N ARG A 243 10.66 4.88 -14.32
CA ARG A 243 9.56 5.05 -15.27
C ARG A 243 8.24 4.89 -14.53
N ALA A 244 7.41 5.92 -14.59
CA ALA A 244 6.07 5.89 -14.04
C ALA A 244 5.00 5.90 -15.14
N VAL A 245 3.92 5.16 -14.91
CA VAL A 245 2.77 5.03 -15.82
C VAL A 245 1.58 5.74 -15.20
N LEU A 246 1.01 6.66 -15.95
CA LEU A 246 -0.24 7.33 -15.62
C LEU A 246 -1.36 6.82 -16.52
N PHE A 247 -2.41 6.34 -15.89
CA PHE A 247 -3.68 6.09 -16.57
C PHE A 247 -4.54 7.35 -16.52
N GLU A 248 -5.48 7.47 -17.45
CA GLU A 248 -6.41 8.62 -17.57
C GLU A 248 -7.01 9.09 -16.23
N ARG A 249 -7.36 8.18 -15.32
CA ARG A 249 -7.87 8.51 -13.98
C ARG A 249 -6.94 9.40 -13.14
N ALA A 250 -5.63 9.29 -13.35
CA ALA A 250 -4.60 10.05 -12.63
C ALA A 250 -4.22 11.36 -13.36
N PHE A 251 -4.75 11.61 -14.57
CA PHE A 251 -4.43 12.84 -15.32
C PHE A 251 -4.94 14.06 -14.57
N LYS A 252 -6.15 13.95 -14.02
CA LYS A 252 -6.79 15.04 -13.28
C LYS A 252 -5.97 15.49 -12.06
N SER A 253 -5.28 14.57 -11.38
CA SER A 253 -4.44 14.93 -10.21
C SER A 253 -3.17 15.70 -10.60
N LEU A 254 -2.80 15.69 -11.88
CA LEU A 254 -1.72 16.52 -12.41
C LEU A 254 -2.24 17.79 -13.13
N GLY A 255 -3.55 18.07 -13.04
CA GLY A 255 -4.17 19.18 -13.78
C GLY A 255 -4.27 18.94 -15.28
N LEU A 256 -4.19 17.68 -15.73
CA LEU A 256 -4.21 17.32 -17.15
C LEU A 256 -5.63 16.96 -17.58
N ASN A 257 -6.03 17.48 -18.74
CA ASN A 257 -7.33 17.24 -19.34
C ASN A 257 -7.17 16.39 -20.61
N THR A 258 -7.84 15.23 -20.66
CA THR A 258 -7.73 14.27 -21.78
C THR A 258 -8.08 14.90 -23.14
N ALA A 259 -9.02 15.85 -23.18
CA ALA A 259 -9.41 16.52 -24.43
C ALA A 259 -8.26 17.34 -25.04
N ASP A 260 -7.43 17.93 -24.19
CA ASP A 260 -6.31 18.79 -24.57
C ASP A 260 -5.03 17.98 -24.82
N MET A 261 -5.09 16.65 -24.74
CA MET A 261 -3.96 15.74 -24.99
C MET A 261 -3.98 15.12 -26.39
N GLU A 262 -5.04 15.36 -27.18
CA GLU A 262 -5.19 14.76 -28.51
C GLU A 262 -4.44 15.54 -29.60
N SER A 263 -4.25 16.84 -29.41
CA SER A 263 -3.50 17.66 -30.35
C SER A 263 -2.04 17.82 -29.88
N THR A 264 -1.10 17.71 -30.83
CA THR A 264 0.34 17.84 -30.53
C THR A 264 0.67 19.19 -29.91
N ASP A 265 0.05 20.27 -30.40
CA ASP A 265 0.35 21.63 -29.95
C ASP A 265 -0.15 21.91 -28.53
N SER A 266 -1.36 21.44 -28.17
CA SER A 266 -1.90 21.59 -26.81
C SER A 266 -1.14 20.73 -25.79
N PHE A 267 -0.68 19.55 -26.20
CA PHE A 267 0.10 18.67 -25.33
C PHE A 267 1.50 19.24 -25.04
N ILE A 268 2.13 19.95 -25.98
CA ILE A 268 3.46 20.56 -25.76
C ILE A 268 3.44 21.53 -24.57
N GLN A 269 2.39 22.35 -24.44
CA GLN A 269 2.27 23.28 -23.30
C GLN A 269 2.13 22.54 -21.98
N GLN A 270 1.23 21.55 -21.91
CA GLN A 270 1.08 20.71 -20.71
C GLN A 270 2.38 19.99 -20.33
N LYS A 271 3.13 19.51 -21.33
CA LYS A 271 4.43 18.88 -21.12
C LYS A 271 5.43 19.85 -20.47
N ILE A 272 5.49 21.09 -20.93
CA ILE A 272 6.36 22.12 -20.35
C ILE A 272 5.94 22.41 -18.91
N ASP A 273 4.64 22.52 -18.65
CA ASP A 273 4.11 22.80 -17.31
C ASP A 273 4.31 21.65 -16.31
N LEU A 274 4.53 20.43 -16.78
CA LEU A 274 4.77 19.27 -15.92
C LEU A 274 6.25 19.07 -15.59
N ILE A 275 7.14 19.28 -16.56
CA ILE A 275 8.57 19.01 -16.36
C ILE A 275 9.13 19.95 -15.30
N GLY A 276 9.87 19.39 -14.35
CA GLY A 276 10.46 20.11 -13.22
C GLY A 276 9.50 20.30 -12.04
N LYS A 277 8.22 19.93 -12.14
CA LYS A 277 7.32 19.93 -10.97
C LYS A 277 7.75 18.88 -9.97
N GLU A 278 7.78 19.30 -8.71
CA GLU A 278 7.97 18.45 -7.56
C GLU A 278 6.61 18.13 -6.93
N LEU A 279 6.30 16.85 -6.80
CA LEU A 279 4.99 16.40 -6.32
C LEU A 279 5.14 15.16 -5.43
N LEU A 280 4.09 14.87 -4.66
CA LEU A 280 3.95 13.65 -3.90
C LEU A 280 3.09 12.66 -4.70
N PHE A 281 3.72 11.62 -5.24
CA PHE A 281 3.07 10.60 -6.07
C PHE A 281 2.65 9.41 -5.22
N SER A 282 1.35 9.14 -5.18
CA SER A 282 0.79 7.92 -4.60
C SER A 282 0.61 6.87 -5.69
N GLY A 283 1.05 5.64 -5.42
CA GLY A 283 0.92 4.58 -6.40
C GLY A 283 1.51 3.26 -5.95
N ASN A 284 1.68 2.37 -6.92
CA ASN A 284 2.18 1.02 -6.66
C ASN A 284 3.34 0.65 -7.61
N ALA A 285 4.38 0.03 -7.08
CA ALA A 285 5.47 -0.52 -7.87
C ALA A 285 5.06 -1.87 -8.51
N ARG A 286 5.30 -2.03 -9.81
CA ARG A 286 5.07 -3.28 -10.55
C ARG A 286 6.31 -3.66 -11.34
N THR A 287 6.57 -4.95 -11.42
CA THR A 287 7.57 -5.47 -12.36
C THR A 287 6.95 -5.56 -13.74
N ASN A 288 7.54 -4.89 -14.72
CA ASN A 288 7.21 -5.07 -16.12
C ASN A 288 7.75 -6.44 -16.57
N LYS A 289 6.85 -7.39 -16.84
CA LYS A 289 7.22 -8.77 -17.18
C LYS A 289 8.02 -8.91 -18.48
N LEU A 290 7.91 -7.96 -19.40
CA LEU A 290 8.61 -8.01 -20.71
C LEU A 290 10.08 -7.59 -20.58
N PHE A 291 10.35 -6.57 -19.78
CA PHE A 291 11.69 -5.98 -19.66
C PHE A 291 12.38 -6.29 -18.33
N ASN A 292 11.69 -6.98 -17.41
CA ASN A 292 12.14 -7.32 -16.06
C ASN A 292 12.59 -6.10 -15.23
N ASN A 293 12.03 -4.92 -15.52
CA ASN A 293 12.33 -3.68 -14.81
C ASN A 293 11.16 -3.27 -13.92
N LEU A 294 11.46 -2.53 -12.85
CA LEU A 294 10.44 -1.94 -12.00
C LEU A 294 9.83 -0.70 -12.67
N GLU A 295 8.51 -0.59 -12.63
CA GLU A 295 7.75 0.57 -13.07
C GLU A 295 6.83 1.02 -11.93
N PHE A 296 6.59 2.33 -11.83
CA PHE A 296 5.67 2.87 -10.84
C PHE A 296 4.33 3.21 -11.48
N VAL A 297 3.24 2.59 -11.05
CA VAL A 297 1.90 2.94 -11.53
C VAL A 297 1.32 3.98 -10.59
N ILE A 298 1.08 5.19 -11.10
CA ILE A 298 0.56 6.29 -10.31
C ILE A 298 -0.95 6.16 -10.19
N ASP A 299 -1.44 6.24 -8.96
CA ASP A 299 -2.86 6.32 -8.62
C ASP A 299 -3.31 7.78 -8.51
N SER A 300 -2.51 8.62 -7.84
CA SER A 300 -2.74 10.06 -7.69
C SER A 300 -1.43 10.83 -7.47
N ALA A 301 -1.48 12.14 -7.65
CA ALA A 301 -0.40 13.08 -7.32
C ALA A 301 -0.96 14.25 -6.52
N GLU A 302 -0.20 14.74 -5.56
CA GLU A 302 -0.56 15.86 -4.68
C GLU A 302 0.56 16.90 -4.69
N GLU A 303 0.20 18.19 -4.61
CA GLU A 303 1.18 19.25 -4.39
C GLU A 303 1.78 19.14 -2.98
N ILE A 304 3.04 19.52 -2.87
CA ILE A 304 3.77 19.44 -1.60
C ILE A 304 3.36 20.63 -0.74
N ASN A 305 2.82 20.35 0.45
CA ASN A 305 2.64 21.38 1.47
C ASN A 305 4.01 21.74 2.07
N LEU A 306 4.59 22.85 1.60
CA LEU A 306 5.90 23.31 2.04
C LEU A 306 6.00 23.54 3.55
N VAL A 307 4.91 23.96 4.20
CA VAL A 307 4.90 24.22 5.65
C VAL A 307 5.04 22.91 6.42
N GLU A 308 4.21 21.91 6.11
CA GLU A 308 4.28 20.58 6.72
C GLU A 308 5.62 19.89 6.44
N LEU A 309 6.15 20.07 5.22
CA LEU A 309 7.43 19.51 4.83
C LEU A 309 8.58 20.11 5.67
N ILE A 310 8.63 21.44 5.82
CA ILE A 310 9.64 22.11 6.64
C ILE A 310 9.59 21.59 8.08
N GLU A 311 8.40 21.53 8.68
CA GLU A 311 8.23 20.99 10.04
C GLU A 311 8.69 19.53 10.17
N SER A 312 8.51 18.71 9.13
CA SER A 312 8.95 17.32 9.12
C SER A 312 10.48 17.19 9.04
N LEU A 313 11.14 18.10 8.31
CA LEU A 313 12.59 18.12 8.12
C LEU A 313 13.33 18.72 9.31
N GLU A 314 12.73 19.70 10.00
CA GLU A 314 13.29 20.31 11.23
C GLU A 314 13.27 19.35 12.44
N LYS A 315 12.48 18.28 12.37
CA LYS A 315 12.41 17.23 13.41
C LYS A 315 13.46 16.12 13.24
N ILE A 316 14.32 16.19 12.22
CA ILE A 316 15.42 15.25 11.93
C ILE A 316 16.71 15.78 12.57
#